data_AF-A0A1J0M5M8-F1
#
_entry.id   AF-A0A1J0M5M8-F1
#
_cell.length_a   1.000
_cell.length_b   1.000
_cell.length_c   1.000
_cell.angle_alpha   90.00
_cell.angle_beta   90.00
_cell.angle_gamma   90.00
#
_symmetry.space_group_name_H-M   'P 1'
#
loop_
_entity.id
_entity.type
_entity.pdbx_description
1 polymer ?
#
loop_
_entity_poly.entity_id
_entity_poly.type
_entity_poly.pdbx_seq_one_letter_code
_entity_poly.pdbx_strand_id
1 'polypeptide(L)'
;MSSFHHRYLILHSFTSTFAGRLNIGDYIYSTENCHTDICSTQIKHIHRTVRQGAYVPLTDEGTIVINNIMASCYSSVGHDLGHMA
;
A
#
# COMPACT_ATOMS: atom_id res chain seq x y z
N MET A 1 3.33 -9.83 -23.65
CA MET A 1 3.42 -10.52 -22.35
C MET A 1 4.02 -9.54 -21.37
N SER A 2 3.18 -8.82 -20.62
CA SER A 2 3.62 -7.73 -19.75
C SER A 2 3.10 -7.99 -18.34
N SER A 3 4.01 -8.33 -17.43
CA SER A 3 3.72 -8.61 -16.03
C SER A 3 3.60 -7.29 -15.25
N PHE A 4 2.39 -6.91 -14.86
CA PHE A 4 2.15 -5.67 -14.12
C PHE A 4 2.40 -5.87 -12.62
N HIS A 5 3.49 -5.29 -12.13
CA HIS A 5 3.84 -5.24 -10.70
C HIS A 5 3.20 -4.03 -10.02
N HIS A 6 2.03 -4.21 -9.40
CA HIS A 6 1.39 -3.18 -8.58
C HIS A 6 2.03 -3.18 -7.18
N ARG A 7 2.72 -2.08 -6.82
CA ARG A 7 3.45 -1.91 -5.56
C ARG A 7 2.72 -0.87 -4.71
N TYR A 8 1.92 -1.31 -3.76
CA TYR A 8 1.26 -0.43 -2.79
C TYR A 8 2.29 0.14 -1.78
N LEU A 9 2.03 1.29 -1.16
CA LEU A 9 2.89 1.88 -0.12
C LEU A 9 2.24 1.62 1.25
N ILE A 10 2.98 1.07 2.22
CA ILE A 10 2.48 0.92 3.60
C ILE A 10 3.39 1.68 4.56
N LEU A 11 2.80 2.40 5.51
CA LEU A 11 3.49 3.24 6.48
C LEU A 11 4.09 2.40 7.62
N HIS A 12 5.38 2.60 7.92
CA HIS A 12 6.11 2.06 9.08
C HIS A 12 6.75 3.26 9.82
N SER A 13 6.39 3.50 11.08
CA SER A 13 6.96 4.56 11.93
C SER A 13 6.91 5.98 11.33
N PHE A 14 5.73 6.43 10.88
CA PHE A 14 5.50 7.68 10.11
C PHE A 14 6.30 7.82 8.80
N THR A 15 7.02 6.77 8.39
CA THR A 15 7.74 6.73 7.11
C THR A 15 7.03 5.78 6.14
N SER A 16 6.83 6.19 4.89
CA SER A 16 6.24 5.33 3.87
C SER A 16 7.29 4.40 3.28
N THR A 17 7.00 3.12 3.15
CA THR A 17 7.85 2.17 2.41
C THR A 17 7.08 1.47 1.30
N PHE A 18 7.79 1.05 0.26
CA PHE A 18 7.21 0.24 -0.81
C PHE A 18 6.81 -1.14 -0.30
N ALA A 19 5.61 -1.61 -0.64
CA ALA A 19 5.15 -2.95 -0.28
C ALA A 19 6.07 -4.05 -0.82
N GLY A 20 6.78 -3.78 -1.93
CA GLY A 20 7.81 -4.69 -2.45
C GLY A 20 9.06 -4.83 -1.58
N ARG A 21 9.23 -3.99 -0.55
CA ARG A 21 10.34 -4.02 0.43
C ARG A 21 9.92 -4.53 1.81
N LEU A 22 8.62 -4.75 2.04
CA LEU A 22 8.11 -5.28 3.29
C LEU A 22 8.47 -6.76 3.45
N ASN A 23 8.69 -7.17 4.69
CA ASN A 23 9.00 -8.53 5.09
C ASN A 23 8.00 -9.02 6.15
N ILE A 24 7.87 -10.34 6.26
CA ILE A 24 7.16 -10.95 7.38
C ILE A 24 7.88 -10.55 8.67
N GLY A 25 7.13 -10.12 9.67
CA GLY A 25 7.66 -9.58 10.92
C GLY A 25 7.71 -8.06 10.99
N ASP A 26 7.68 -7.36 9.84
CA ASP A 26 7.53 -5.89 9.81
C ASP A 26 6.15 -5.49 10.36
N TYR A 27 6.03 -4.23 10.76
CA TYR A 27 4.79 -3.67 11.27
C TYR A 27 4.17 -2.68 10.29
N ILE A 28 2.84 -2.66 10.23
CA ILE A 28 2.06 -1.78 9.37
C ILE A 28 0.91 -1.15 10.16
N TYR A 29 0.39 -0.03 9.68
CA TYR A 29 -0.77 0.60 10.28
C TYR A 29 -2.09 0.04 9.76
N SER A 30 -2.95 -0.35 10.68
CA SER A 30 -4.27 -0.94 10.43
C SER A 30 -5.33 -0.30 11.32
N THR A 31 -6.58 -0.31 10.85
CA THR A 31 -7.77 0.02 11.64
C THR A 31 -8.48 -1.24 12.15
N GLU A 32 -7.97 -2.42 11.82
CA GLU A 32 -8.54 -3.69 12.27
C GLU A 32 -8.27 -3.90 13.77
N ASN A 33 -9.31 -4.28 14.53
CA ASN A 33 -9.26 -4.48 15.99
C ASN A 33 -8.87 -3.22 16.79
N CYS A 34 -9.02 -2.05 16.19
CA CYS A 34 -8.92 -0.75 16.85
C CYS A 34 -10.32 -0.15 16.94
N HIS A 35 -10.77 0.24 18.13
CA HIS A 35 -12.12 0.82 18.27
C HIS A 35 -12.29 2.08 17.40
N THR A 36 -11.35 3.01 17.49
CA THR A 36 -11.44 4.35 16.88
C THR A 36 -10.13 4.88 16.29
N ASP A 37 -9.04 4.14 16.47
CA ASP A 37 -7.68 4.62 16.20
C ASP A 37 -6.96 3.74 15.16
N ILE A 38 -5.80 4.22 14.72
CA ILE A 38 -4.90 3.47 13.86
C ILE A 38 -3.88 2.76 14.76
N CYS A 39 -3.81 1.43 14.68
CA CYS A 39 -2.87 0.63 15.45
C CYS A 39 -1.79 0.01 14.55
N SER A 40 -0.68 -0.38 15.19
CA SER A 40 0.39 -1.12 14.53
C SER A 40 0.10 -2.62 14.57
N THR A 41 0.15 -3.28 13.41
CA THR A 41 -0.11 -4.71 13.23
C THR A 41 1.08 -5.37 12.54
N GLN A 42 1.50 -6.53 13.03
CA GLN A 42 2.62 -7.26 12.44
C GLN A 42 2.18 -8.04 11.19
N ILE A 43 2.98 -7.97 10.13
CA ILE A 43 2.80 -8.77 8.92
C ILE A 43 3.11 -10.24 9.24
N LYS A 44 2.10 -11.11 9.07
CA LYS A 44 2.25 -12.56 9.25
C LYS A 44 2.49 -13.31 7.95
N HIS A 45 2.02 -12.78 6.83
CA HIS A 45 2.10 -13.43 5.52
C HIS A 45 2.14 -12.39 4.41
N ILE A 46 2.95 -12.64 3.38
CA ILE A 46 3.02 -11.83 2.16
C ILE A 46 2.74 -12.73 0.96
N HIS A 47 1.76 -12.36 0.15
CA HIS A 47 1.43 -13.06 -1.09
C HIS A 47 1.44 -12.08 -2.26
N ARG A 48 2.04 -12.49 -3.39
CA ARG A 48 2.08 -11.69 -4.63
C ARG A 48 1.04 -12.21 -5.60
N THR A 49 0.21 -11.31 -6.15
CA THR A 49 -0.76 -11.65 -7.19
C THR A 49 -0.61 -10.71 -8.38
N VAL A 50 -0.90 -11.22 -9.57
CA VAL A 50 -1.07 -10.42 -10.79
C VAL A 50 -2.56 -10.30 -11.05
N ARG A 51 -3.05 -9.07 -11.19
CA ARG A 51 -4.46 -8.75 -11.47
C ARG A 51 -4.53 -7.70 -12.58
N GLN A 52 -5.67 -7.62 -13.26
CA GLN A 52 -5.91 -6.63 -14.30
C GLN A 52 -6.64 -5.41 -13.73
N GLY A 53 -6.19 -4.21 -14.13
CA GLY A 53 -6.73 -2.93 -13.67
C GLY A 53 -6.13 -2.46 -12.34
N ALA A 54 -6.16 -1.15 -12.15
CA ALA A 54 -5.77 -0.47 -10.91
C ALA A 54 -6.66 0.74 -10.70
N TYR A 55 -6.95 1.03 -9.43
CA TYR A 55 -7.66 2.24 -9.03
C TYR A 55 -6.78 2.99 -8.04
N VAL A 56 -6.48 4.26 -8.35
CA VAL A 56 -5.56 5.10 -7.57
C VAL A 56 -6.23 6.46 -7.30
N PRO A 57 -7.15 6.52 -6.33
CA PRO A 57 -7.81 7.76 -5.97
C PRO A 57 -6.86 8.66 -5.17
N LEU A 58 -6.71 9.91 -5.58
CA LEU A 58 -6.01 10.92 -4.80
C LEU A 58 -6.99 11.59 -3.85
N THR A 59 -6.79 11.41 -2.55
CA THR A 59 -7.52 12.10 -1.49
C THR A 59 -6.77 13.37 -1.08
N ASP A 60 -7.46 14.32 -0.44
CA ASP A 60 -6.84 15.56 0.07
C ASP A 60 -5.67 15.26 1.03
N GLU A 61 -5.78 14.19 1.82
CA GLU A 61 -4.77 13.75 2.78
C GLU A 61 -3.62 12.94 2.15
N GLY A 62 -3.70 12.57 0.86
CA GLY A 62 -2.70 11.75 0.17
C GLY A 62 -2.54 10.31 0.72
N THR A 63 -3.45 9.89 1.59
CA THR A 63 -3.53 8.55 2.18
C THR A 63 -4.96 8.02 2.14
N ILE A 64 -5.09 6.69 2.13
CA ILE A 64 -6.38 6.01 2.06
C ILE A 64 -6.35 4.73 2.90
N VAL A 65 -7.48 4.39 3.52
CA VAL A 65 -7.67 3.11 4.19
C VAL A 65 -8.37 2.15 3.22
N ILE A 66 -7.70 1.05 2.86
CA ILE A 66 -8.25 0.00 2.00
C ILE A 66 -8.11 -1.33 2.73
N ASN A 67 -9.23 -2.06 2.86
CA ASN A 67 -9.28 -3.33 3.61
C ASN A 67 -8.64 -3.21 5.00
N ASN A 68 -8.99 -2.13 5.71
CA ASN A 68 -8.48 -1.81 7.04
C ASN A 68 -6.98 -1.48 7.11
N ILE A 69 -6.25 -1.40 5.99
CA ILE A 69 -4.83 -1.04 5.98
C ILE A 69 -4.67 0.42 5.53
N MET A 70 -3.88 1.19 6.25
CA MET A 70 -3.52 2.56 5.85
C MET A 70 -2.41 2.52 4.79
N ALA A 71 -2.70 3.09 3.62
CA ALA A 71 -1.78 3.17 2.49
C ALA A 71 -1.65 4.60 1.98
N SER A 72 -0.54 4.91 1.33
CA SER A 72 -0.42 6.17 0.58
C SER A 72 -1.08 6.04 -0.79
N CYS A 73 -1.65 7.14 -1.27
CA CYS A 73 -2.27 7.25 -2.60
C CYS A 73 -1.23 7.37 -3.74
N TYR A 74 0.06 7.49 -3.41
CA TYR A 74 1.13 7.59 -4.39
C TYR A 74 1.76 6.21 -4.66
N SER A 75 2.20 5.98 -5.89
CA SER A 75 3.05 4.86 -6.23
C SER A 75 4.18 5.34 -7.14
N SER A 76 5.41 4.85 -6.95
CA SER A 76 6.46 5.11 -7.93
C SER A 76 6.27 4.13 -9.10
N VAL A 77 5.49 4.57 -10.09
CA VAL A 77 5.58 3.99 -11.42
C VAL A 77 6.94 4.38 -12.00
N GLY A 78 7.67 3.41 -12.55
CA GLY A 78 8.83 3.71 -13.40
C GLY A 78 8.40 4.67 -14.53
N HIS A 79 9.35 5.48 -14.99
CA HIS A 79 9.20 6.66 -15.85
C HIS A 79 8.37 6.49 -17.16
N ASP A 80 7.90 5.28 -17.51
CA ASP A 80 7.16 5.01 -18.76
C ASP A 80 5.62 5.06 -18.66
N LEU A 81 5.03 5.12 -17.46
CA LEU A 81 3.56 4.99 -17.30
C LEU A 81 2.87 6.17 -16.61
N GLY A 82 3.59 7.26 -16.33
CA GLY A 82 3.01 8.48 -15.74
C GLY A 82 2.08 9.28 -16.68
N HIS A 83 1.94 8.89 -17.95
CA HIS A 83 1.23 9.66 -18.98
C HIS A 83 -0.07 9.03 -19.49
N MET A 84 -0.56 7.94 -18.87
CA MET A 84 -1.86 7.37 -19.22
C MET A 84 -2.84 7.55 -18.06
N ALA A 85 -3.20 8.82 -17.83
CA ALA A 85 -4.37 9.24 -17.07
C ALA A 85 -5.36 9.91 -18.03
#